data_AF-A0A957ITG0-F1
#
_entry.id   AF-A0A957ITG0-F1
#
_cell.length_a   1.000
_cell.length_b   1.000
_cell.length_c   1.000
_cell.angle_alpha   90.00
_cell.angle_beta   90.00
_cell.angle_gamma   90.00
#
_symmetry.space_group_name_H-M   'P 1'
#
loop_
_entity.id
_entity.type
_entity.pdbx_description
1 polymer ?
#
loop_
_entity_poly.entity_id
_entity_poly.type
_entity_poly.pdbx_seq_one_letter_code
_entity_poly.pdbx_strand_id
1 'polypeptide(L)'
;MSIKPKTEISDWRLEITKPHSPLPTPYSPLSLLPLRWRKPLREMWVYKSRTLLVILSIAVGVFAFGTIAGAQDLISRTLHDEYLAINPASAVITTASPLDEKFIESVRQMPGVAFAEGRRSVPVRLEVGPNEWNDMVLIVVDDYNHVDVNIILPYAGAWPPPERTILIERKSLSLINAAIGDEVRIKLPNGRFRTLPITGLTHDMNQPPTQISGIGFGYISEETLDWLELPAGFDQLQIRVDGNTTDVAHIEEVVARVEDKVEKSGRVKFALPTSPNPTNTPPKIFCPPSFSFWACWAPSRCFSAASSSSTPSTPSSNSRCGKSAS
;
A
#
# COMPACT_ATOMS: atom_id res chain seq x y z
N MET A 1 -66.59 25.44 -94.09
CA MET A 1 -66.42 26.41 -93.00
C MET A 1 -65.00 26.25 -92.45
N SER A 2 -64.16 27.27 -92.63
CA SER A 2 -62.84 27.56 -92.02
C SER A 2 -61.80 26.42 -91.94
N ILE A 3 -60.85 26.29 -92.87
CA ILE A 3 -59.52 26.96 -92.93
C ILE A 3 -58.83 27.10 -91.55
N LYS A 4 -57.70 26.39 -91.37
CA LYS A 4 -56.39 27.01 -91.08
C LYS A 4 -55.20 26.05 -91.35
N PRO A 5 -54.17 26.49 -92.08
CA PRO A 5 -52.93 25.77 -92.34
C PRO A 5 -51.81 26.21 -91.37
N LYS A 6 -50.72 25.46 -91.29
CA LYS A 6 -49.34 26.03 -91.26
C LYS A 6 -48.27 24.95 -91.35
N THR A 7 -47.57 25.00 -92.47
CA THR A 7 -46.18 24.58 -92.67
C THR A 7 -45.24 25.39 -91.78
N GLU A 8 -44.23 24.76 -91.18
CA GLU A 8 -42.92 25.40 -90.97
C GLU A 8 -41.84 24.31 -90.82
N ILE A 9 -41.07 24.16 -91.90
CA ILE A 9 -39.78 23.47 -91.95
C ILE A 9 -38.73 24.58 -91.96
N SER A 10 -37.86 24.61 -90.96
CA SER A 10 -36.58 25.33 -90.95
C SER A 10 -35.61 24.45 -90.13
N ASP A 11 -34.86 23.55 -90.74
CA ASP A 11 -33.72 23.73 -91.64
C ASP A 11 -32.42 24.16 -90.90
N TRP A 12 -31.46 23.24 -91.04
CA TRP A 12 -29.99 23.22 -90.92
C TRP A 12 -29.17 24.13 -89.97
N ARG A 13 -28.47 23.44 -89.05
CA ARG A 13 -26.99 23.38 -88.93
C ARG A 13 -26.21 24.68 -89.25
N LEU A 14 -25.59 25.29 -88.23
CA LEU A 14 -24.17 25.69 -88.15
C LEU A 14 -23.99 26.78 -87.08
N GLU A 15 -23.42 26.42 -85.93
CA GLU A 15 -22.57 27.35 -85.16
C GLU A 15 -21.68 26.54 -84.21
N ILE A 16 -20.67 25.90 -84.81
CA ILE A 16 -19.46 25.48 -84.10
C ILE A 16 -18.60 26.75 -84.01
N THR A 17 -18.31 27.17 -82.78
CA THR A 17 -17.09 27.83 -82.26
C THR A 17 -17.42 28.96 -81.28
N LYS A 18 -17.41 28.65 -79.99
CA LYS A 18 -16.97 29.62 -78.96
C LYS A 18 -15.85 28.98 -78.13
N PRO A 19 -14.74 29.70 -77.89
CA PRO A 19 -13.54 29.14 -77.29
C PRO A 19 -13.70 28.88 -75.79
N HIS A 20 -12.93 27.90 -75.34
CA HIS A 20 -12.81 27.33 -74.00
C HIS A 20 -13.10 28.29 -72.84
N SER A 21 -14.02 27.87 -71.97
CA SER A 21 -14.07 28.30 -70.58
C SER A 21 -12.73 27.97 -69.89
N PRO A 22 -12.17 28.89 -69.08
CA PRO A 22 -10.94 28.63 -68.36
C PRO A 22 -11.16 27.46 -67.38
N LEU A 23 -10.20 26.53 -67.37
CA LEU A 23 -10.16 25.42 -66.44
C LEU A 23 -10.27 25.95 -64.99
N PRO A 24 -11.08 25.33 -64.11
CA PRO A 24 -11.10 25.73 -62.71
C PRO A 24 -9.71 25.55 -62.11
N THR A 25 -9.16 26.64 -61.56
CA THR A 25 -7.88 26.67 -60.85
C THR A 25 -7.83 25.63 -59.74
N PRO A 26 -6.68 25.00 -59.49
CA PRO A 26 -6.65 23.81 -58.67
C PRO A 26 -6.36 24.13 -57.19
N TYR A 27 -6.79 23.19 -56.34
CA TYR A 27 -6.39 22.99 -54.94
C TYR A 27 -6.97 23.97 -53.90
N SER A 28 -8.21 23.67 -53.47
CA SER A 28 -8.51 23.80 -52.04
C SER A 28 -7.64 22.79 -51.27
N PRO A 29 -6.99 23.17 -50.15
CA PRO A 29 -6.02 22.31 -49.45
C PRO A 29 -6.61 20.99 -48.92
N LEU A 30 -7.94 20.81 -48.99
CA LEU A 30 -8.65 19.58 -48.65
C LEU A 30 -8.68 18.52 -49.76
N SER A 31 -7.98 18.73 -50.89
CA SER A 31 -8.01 17.85 -52.07
C SER A 31 -7.00 16.71 -52.06
N LEU A 32 -6.13 16.62 -51.04
CA LEU A 32 -5.13 15.56 -50.91
C LEU A 32 -5.61 14.31 -50.15
N LEU A 33 -6.83 14.34 -49.57
CA LEU A 33 -7.42 13.17 -48.91
C LEU A 33 -8.13 12.26 -49.94
N PRO A 34 -7.84 10.94 -49.97
CA PRO A 34 -8.50 10.00 -50.87
C PRO A 34 -10.03 10.11 -50.76
N LEU A 35 -10.75 9.98 -51.88
CA LEU A 35 -12.22 10.14 -51.96
C LEU A 35 -12.98 9.32 -50.91
N ARG A 36 -12.40 8.18 -50.49
CA ARG A 36 -12.91 7.27 -49.46
C ARG A 36 -13.02 7.90 -48.07
N TRP A 37 -12.18 8.89 -47.74
CA TRP A 37 -12.18 9.59 -46.44
C TRP A 37 -12.95 10.91 -46.44
N ARG A 38 -13.13 11.54 -47.62
CA ARG A 38 -13.89 12.80 -47.74
C ARG A 38 -15.37 12.65 -47.39
N LYS A 39 -15.99 11.54 -47.76
CA LYS A 39 -17.41 11.27 -47.52
C LYS A 39 -17.75 11.15 -46.02
N PRO A 40 -17.08 10.30 -45.21
CA PRO A 40 -17.37 10.17 -43.79
C PRO A 40 -17.06 11.45 -42.98
N LEU A 41 -15.99 12.19 -43.31
CA LEU A 41 -15.70 13.47 -42.65
C LEU A 41 -16.78 14.53 -42.91
N ARG A 42 -17.34 14.56 -44.13
CA ARG A 42 -18.47 15.44 -44.46
C ARG A 42 -19.74 15.01 -43.72
N GLU A 43 -19.98 13.71 -43.58
CA GLU A 43 -21.12 13.17 -42.83
C GLU A 43 -21.03 13.50 -41.32
N MET A 44 -19.83 13.43 -40.72
CA MET A 44 -19.58 13.89 -39.34
C MET A 44 -19.87 15.39 -39.16
N TRP A 45 -19.60 16.20 -40.19
CA TRP A 45 -19.87 17.65 -40.17
C TRP A 45 -21.36 17.99 -40.30
N VAL A 46 -22.17 17.11 -40.89
CA VAL A 46 -23.62 17.31 -41.03
C VAL A 46 -24.36 16.93 -39.73
N TYR A 47 -23.92 15.89 -39.02
CA TYR A 47 -24.54 15.43 -37.76
C TYR A 47 -23.69 15.76 -36.51
N LYS A 48 -23.31 17.04 -36.37
CA LYS A 48 -22.35 17.51 -35.35
C LYS A 48 -22.67 17.09 -33.92
N SER A 49 -23.94 17.17 -33.51
CA SER A 49 -24.36 16.84 -32.14
C SER A 49 -24.19 15.34 -31.81
N ARG A 50 -24.59 14.47 -32.73
CA ARG A 50 -24.51 13.01 -32.55
C ARG A 50 -23.06 12.54 -32.52
N THR A 51 -22.24 13.02 -33.45
CA THR A 51 -20.82 12.67 -33.49
C THR A 51 -20.05 13.24 -32.30
N LEU A 52 -20.38 14.46 -31.86
CA LEU A 52 -19.76 15.06 -30.66
C LEU A 52 -20.03 14.23 -29.39
N LEU A 53 -21.27 13.76 -29.18
CA LEU A 53 -21.61 12.92 -28.03
C LEU A 53 -20.83 11.60 -28.01
N VAL A 54 -20.65 10.97 -29.18
CA VAL A 54 -19.86 9.74 -29.29
C VAL A 54 -18.38 9.98 -28.99
N ILE A 55 -17.80 11.04 -29.57
CA ILE A 55 -16.40 11.42 -29.31
C ILE A 55 -16.21 11.76 -27.83
N LEU A 56 -17.12 12.51 -27.21
CA LEU A 56 -17.04 12.88 -25.80
C LEU A 56 -17.11 11.65 -24.90
N SER A 57 -17.99 10.70 -25.20
CA SER A 57 -18.09 9.43 -24.45
C SER A 57 -16.78 8.63 -24.51
N ILE A 58 -16.21 8.47 -25.71
CA ILE A 58 -14.91 7.79 -25.88
C ILE A 58 -13.79 8.56 -25.18
N ALA A 59 -13.77 9.89 -25.29
CA ALA A 59 -12.77 10.74 -24.68
C ALA A 59 -12.80 10.63 -23.15
N VAL A 60 -13.98 10.66 -22.52
CA VAL A 60 -14.14 10.46 -21.07
C VAL A 60 -13.68 9.07 -20.66
N GLY A 61 -14.02 8.02 -21.43
CA GLY A 61 -13.58 6.66 -21.15
C GLY A 61 -12.06 6.48 -21.20
N VAL A 62 -11.42 6.98 -22.26
CA VAL A 62 -9.95 6.91 -22.42
C VAL A 62 -9.24 7.80 -21.41
N PHE A 63 -9.77 8.99 -21.11
CA PHE A 63 -9.22 9.87 -20.08
C PHE A 63 -9.27 9.22 -18.70
N ALA A 64 -10.43 8.67 -18.30
CA ALA A 64 -10.57 7.96 -17.03
C ALA A 64 -9.63 6.76 -16.93
N PHE A 65 -9.46 5.99 -18.01
CA PHE A 65 -8.49 4.89 -18.03
C PHE A 65 -7.04 5.38 -17.89
N GLY A 66 -6.68 6.43 -18.62
CA GLY A 66 -5.35 7.04 -18.58
C GLY A 66 -5.01 7.62 -17.21
N THR A 67 -5.97 8.27 -16.53
CA THR A 67 -5.75 8.81 -15.18
C THR A 67 -5.58 7.70 -14.15
N ILE A 68 -6.36 6.61 -14.22
CA ILE A 68 -6.22 5.46 -13.31
C ILE A 68 -4.85 4.78 -13.51
N ALA A 69 -4.49 4.48 -14.75
CA ALA A 69 -3.21 3.84 -15.06
C ALA A 69 -2.01 4.73 -14.68
N GLY A 70 -2.10 6.04 -14.96
CA GLY A 70 -1.07 7.00 -14.57
C GLY A 70 -0.94 7.15 -13.05
N ALA A 71 -2.07 7.16 -12.32
CA ALA A 71 -2.05 7.20 -10.85
C ALA A 71 -1.40 5.94 -10.26
N GLN A 72 -1.68 4.75 -10.81
CA GLN A 72 -1.08 3.50 -10.36
C GLN A 72 0.44 3.48 -10.55
N ASP A 73 0.93 3.96 -11.70
CA ASP A 73 2.37 4.05 -11.98
C ASP A 73 3.06 5.06 -11.04
N LEU A 74 2.45 6.23 -10.84
CA LEU A 74 2.99 7.25 -9.93
C LEU A 74 3.09 6.74 -8.49
N ILE A 75 2.00 6.17 -7.96
CA ILE A 75 1.96 5.63 -6.58
C ILE A 75 3.01 4.52 -6.41
N SER A 76 3.14 3.62 -7.38
CA SER A 76 4.07 2.49 -7.28
C SER A 76 5.54 2.94 -7.24
N ARG A 77 5.88 4.00 -7.98
CA ARG A 77 7.24 4.55 -8.00
C ARG A 77 7.56 5.33 -6.74
N THR A 78 6.71 6.29 -6.37
CA THR A 78 6.95 7.14 -5.19
C THR A 78 7.01 6.33 -3.90
N LEU A 79 6.12 5.34 -3.72
CA LEU A 79 6.16 4.46 -2.54
C LEU A 79 7.41 3.59 -2.50
N HIS A 80 7.91 3.13 -3.66
CA HIS A 80 9.10 2.31 -3.71
C HIS A 80 10.35 3.13 -3.34
N ASP A 81 10.48 4.33 -3.90
CA ASP A 81 11.62 5.21 -3.63
C ASP A 81 11.63 5.68 -2.17
N GLU A 82 10.48 6.07 -1.61
CA GLU A 82 10.35 6.45 -0.20
C GLU A 82 10.63 5.27 0.73
N TYR A 83 10.20 4.05 0.39
CA TYR A 83 10.48 2.86 1.19
C TYR A 83 11.96 2.47 1.13
N LEU A 84 12.63 2.59 -0.01
CA LEU A 84 14.06 2.30 -0.09
C LEU A 84 14.91 3.35 0.64
N ALA A 85 14.42 4.58 0.77
CA ALA A 85 15.11 5.66 1.48
C ALA A 85 15.24 5.39 3.00
N ILE A 86 14.39 4.54 3.60
CA ILE A 86 14.47 4.17 5.02
C ILE A 86 15.38 2.97 5.29
N ASN A 87 16.17 2.50 4.31
CA ASN A 87 17.01 1.31 4.42
C ASN A 87 16.26 0.11 5.03
N PRO A 88 15.26 -0.45 4.33
CA PRO A 88 14.44 -1.50 4.91
C PRO A 88 15.29 -2.73 5.24
N ALA A 89 14.95 -3.38 6.36
CA ALA A 89 15.60 -4.63 6.74
C ALA A 89 15.33 -5.72 5.69
N SER A 90 16.38 -6.44 5.31
CA SER A 90 16.27 -7.66 4.50
C SER A 90 15.67 -8.81 5.32
N ALA A 91 15.93 -8.84 6.63
CA ALA A 91 15.34 -9.78 7.57
C ALA A 91 15.22 -9.18 8.97
N VAL A 92 14.19 -9.61 9.70
CA VAL A 92 14.02 -9.31 11.13
C VAL A 92 13.92 -10.64 11.87
N ILE A 93 14.87 -10.90 12.76
CA ILE A 93 14.94 -12.10 13.58
C ILE A 93 14.53 -11.72 15.00
N THR A 94 13.43 -12.30 15.49
CA THR A 94 12.97 -12.09 16.87
C THR A 94 13.47 -13.23 17.77
N THR A 95 13.98 -12.90 18.95
CA THR A 95 14.51 -13.87 19.91
C THR A 95 13.74 -13.83 21.22
N ALA A 96 13.60 -14.99 21.87
CA ALA A 96 12.95 -15.10 23.18
C ALA A 96 13.82 -14.51 24.30
N SER A 97 15.14 -14.61 24.14
CA SER A 97 16.14 -14.11 25.08
C SER A 97 16.74 -12.81 24.55
N PRO A 98 17.03 -11.83 25.43
CA PRO A 98 17.70 -10.60 25.03
C PRO A 98 19.06 -10.85 24.37
N LEU A 99 19.36 -10.03 23.38
CA LEU A 99 20.63 -9.91 22.69
C LEU A 99 21.35 -8.69 23.27
N ASP A 100 22.65 -8.83 23.47
CA ASP A 100 23.51 -7.75 23.96
C ASP A 100 24.14 -7.03 22.76
N GLU A 101 24.55 -5.76 22.94
CA GLU A 101 25.19 -4.98 21.88
C GLU A 101 26.45 -5.66 21.30
N LYS A 102 27.21 -6.38 22.14
CA LYS A 102 28.38 -7.17 21.69
C LYS A 102 27.99 -8.25 20.67
N PHE A 103 26.80 -8.82 20.79
CA PHE A 103 26.31 -9.81 19.82
C PHE A 103 25.92 -9.12 18.52
N ILE A 104 25.19 -8.00 18.58
CA ILE A 104 24.81 -7.19 17.42
C ILE A 104 26.06 -6.75 16.64
N GLU A 105 27.08 -6.24 17.33
CA GLU A 105 28.35 -5.84 16.74
C GLU A 105 29.05 -7.02 16.05
N SER A 106 29.01 -8.21 16.66
CA SER A 106 29.56 -9.41 16.03
C SER A 106 28.79 -9.82 14.75
N VAL A 107 27.52 -9.47 14.63
CA VAL A 107 26.70 -9.69 13.42
C VAL A 107 27.03 -8.63 12.36
N ARG A 108 27.24 -7.37 12.75
CA ARG A 108 27.70 -6.31 11.83
C ARG A 108 29.00 -6.68 11.10
N GLN A 109 29.88 -7.45 11.75
CA GLN A 109 31.15 -7.90 11.18
C GLN A 109 31.04 -9.16 10.29
N MET A 110 29.84 -9.71 10.09
CA MET A 110 29.67 -10.92 9.27
C MET A 110 29.73 -10.60 7.77
N PRO A 111 30.38 -11.45 6.96
CA PRO A 111 30.37 -11.30 5.50
C PRO A 111 28.95 -11.37 4.94
N GLY A 112 28.58 -10.40 4.10
CA GLY A 112 27.25 -10.29 3.51
C GLY A 112 26.29 -9.35 4.26
N VAL A 113 26.67 -8.85 5.44
CA VAL A 113 25.87 -7.93 6.24
C VAL A 113 26.35 -6.50 6.01
N ALA A 114 25.48 -5.62 5.49
CA ALA A 114 25.77 -4.20 5.36
C ALA A 114 25.51 -3.46 6.67
N PHE A 115 24.36 -3.73 7.29
CA PHE A 115 23.96 -3.13 8.56
C PHE A 115 23.25 -4.17 9.42
N ALA A 116 23.48 -4.08 10.73
CA ALA A 116 22.73 -4.86 11.72
C ALA A 116 22.41 -3.98 12.93
N GLU A 117 21.16 -4.03 13.36
CA GLU A 117 20.65 -3.21 14.46
C GLU A 117 19.84 -4.06 15.42
N GLY A 118 20.09 -3.85 16.72
CA GLY A 118 19.28 -4.42 17.79
C GLY A 118 18.08 -3.52 18.05
N ARG A 119 16.90 -4.12 18.19
CA ARG A 119 15.69 -3.39 18.61
C ARG A 119 14.97 -4.14 19.70
N ARG A 120 14.29 -3.41 20.57
CA ARG A 120 13.49 -3.97 21.66
C ARG A 120 12.04 -3.54 21.49
N SER A 121 11.14 -4.52 21.40
CA SER A 121 9.71 -4.27 21.27
C SER A 121 8.95 -4.77 22.50
N VAL A 122 8.31 -3.87 23.22
CA VAL A 122 7.53 -4.20 24.42
C VAL A 122 6.04 -4.07 24.11
N PRO A 123 5.28 -5.19 24.06
CA PRO A 123 3.83 -5.11 23.96
C PRO A 123 3.24 -4.55 25.26
N VAL A 124 2.42 -3.52 25.16
CA VAL A 124 1.72 -2.86 26.27
C VAL A 124 0.24 -2.71 25.93
N ARG A 125 -0.58 -2.37 26.92
CA ARG A 125 -1.95 -1.91 26.67
C ARG A 125 -2.08 -0.44 26.96
N LEU A 126 -2.62 0.30 26.01
CA LEU A 126 -2.91 1.71 26.14
C LEU A 126 -4.37 1.90 26.58
N GLU A 127 -4.60 2.81 27.52
CA GLU A 127 -5.96 3.26 27.82
C GLU A 127 -6.40 4.33 26.81
N VAL A 128 -7.48 4.06 26.08
CA VAL A 128 -8.06 4.97 25.06
C VAL A 128 -9.37 5.60 25.50
N GLY A 129 -9.94 5.13 26.61
CA GLY A 129 -11.18 5.61 27.20
C GLY A 129 -11.37 5.02 28.60
N PRO A 130 -12.43 5.40 29.33
CA PRO A 130 -12.66 4.90 30.69
C PRO A 130 -12.75 3.37 30.72
N ASN A 131 -11.73 2.70 31.29
CA ASN A 131 -11.59 1.24 31.29
C ASN A 131 -11.55 0.58 29.91
N GLU A 132 -11.28 1.34 28.84
CA GLU A 132 -11.11 0.84 27.49
C GLU A 132 -9.61 0.72 27.18
N TRP A 133 -9.17 -0.49 26.90
CA TRP A 133 -7.76 -0.81 26.67
C TRP A 133 -7.57 -1.31 25.26
N ASN A 134 -6.55 -0.78 24.59
CA ASN A 134 -6.14 -1.21 23.27
C ASN A 134 -4.68 -1.68 23.27
N ASP A 135 -4.34 -2.57 22.35
CA ASP A 135 -2.99 -3.08 22.24
C ASP A 135 -2.08 -2.03 21.59
N MET A 136 -0.88 -1.89 22.13
CA MET A 136 0.16 -0.99 21.64
C MET A 136 1.52 -1.68 21.77
N VAL A 137 2.45 -1.33 20.89
CA VAL A 137 3.86 -1.77 21.00
C VAL A 137 4.73 -0.54 21.25
N LEU A 138 5.52 -0.62 22.32
CA LEU A 138 6.60 0.34 22.57
C LEU A 138 7.87 -0.19 21.91
N ILE A 139 8.38 0.57 20.96
CA ILE A 139 9.63 0.31 20.28
C ILE A 139 10.70 1.15 20.97
N VAL A 140 11.67 0.48 21.57
CA VAL A 140 12.81 1.14 22.21
C VAL A 140 13.88 1.35 21.16
N VAL A 141 14.33 2.59 21.04
CA VAL A 141 15.46 2.97 20.19
C VAL A 141 16.55 3.50 21.11
N ASP A 142 17.74 2.94 20.99
CA ASP A 142 18.92 3.32 21.78
C ASP A 142 19.41 4.71 21.33
N ASP A 143 19.92 4.82 20.10
CA ASP A 143 20.35 6.09 19.51
C ASP A 143 19.50 6.50 18.29
N TYR A 144 18.61 7.46 18.50
CA TYR A 144 17.76 8.04 17.45
C TYR A 144 18.53 8.79 16.36
N ASN A 145 19.79 9.17 16.59
CA ASN A 145 20.61 9.85 15.58
C ASN A 145 21.41 8.87 14.71
N HIS A 146 21.54 7.61 15.14
CA HIS A 146 22.31 6.57 14.46
C HIS A 146 21.45 5.33 14.22
N VAL A 147 20.36 5.50 13.47
CA VAL A 147 19.53 4.41 12.98
C VAL A 147 19.88 4.15 11.51
N ASP A 148 20.44 2.97 11.22
CA ASP A 148 20.88 2.61 9.88
C ASP A 148 19.87 1.73 9.14
N VAL A 149 19.00 1.01 9.88
CA VAL A 149 18.02 0.06 9.35
C VAL A 149 16.61 0.45 9.81
N ASN A 150 15.65 0.41 8.88
CA ASN A 150 14.26 0.82 9.13
C ASN A 150 14.20 2.19 9.83
N ILE A 151 14.75 3.20 9.14
CA ILE A 151 14.92 4.56 9.65
C ILE A 151 13.56 5.14 10.06
N ILE A 152 13.47 5.59 11.31
CA ILE A 152 12.30 6.26 11.87
C ILE A 152 12.52 7.76 11.73
N LEU A 153 11.55 8.48 11.15
CA LEU A 153 11.69 9.90 10.89
C LEU A 153 10.92 10.73 11.94
N PRO A 154 11.48 11.87 12.39
CA PRO A 154 10.71 12.83 13.16
C PRO A 154 9.56 13.41 12.32
N TYR A 155 8.40 13.61 12.95
CA TYR A 155 7.25 14.24 12.29
C TYR A 155 6.88 15.58 12.94
N ALA A 156 6.76 15.61 14.27
CA ALA A 156 6.46 16.84 15.02
C ALA A 156 6.86 16.70 16.50
N GLY A 157 7.10 17.83 17.18
CA GLY A 157 7.44 17.83 18.61
C GLY A 157 8.91 17.52 18.88
N ALA A 158 9.20 17.00 20.08
CA ALA A 158 10.56 16.68 20.50
C ALA A 158 11.12 15.47 19.77
N TRP A 159 12.40 15.54 19.37
CA TRP A 159 13.16 14.44 18.80
C TRP A 159 14.65 14.60 19.15
N PRO A 160 15.31 13.58 19.73
CA PRO A 160 14.75 12.34 20.33
C PRO A 160 13.75 12.61 21.48
N PRO A 161 12.99 11.59 21.95
CA PRO A 161 12.14 11.75 23.12
C PRO A 161 12.99 12.03 24.37
N PRO A 162 12.63 13.03 25.19
CA PRO A 162 13.20 13.18 26.52
C PRO A 162 12.92 11.96 27.42
N GLU A 163 13.71 11.77 28.47
CA GLU A 163 13.50 10.71 29.47
C GLU A 163 12.06 10.73 30.01
N ARG A 164 11.45 9.55 30.16
CA ARG A 164 10.08 9.35 30.69
C ARG A 164 8.99 9.96 29.82
N THR A 165 9.25 10.05 28.52
CA THR A 165 8.27 10.53 27.54
C THR A 165 8.10 9.50 26.43
N ILE A 166 7.10 9.69 25.59
CA ILE A 166 6.82 8.80 24.46
C ILE A 166 6.60 9.61 23.19
N LEU A 167 7.14 9.12 22.07
CA LEU A 167 6.73 9.56 20.73
C LEU A 167 5.69 8.60 20.18
N ILE A 168 4.68 9.12 19.48
CA ILE A 168 3.62 8.30 18.90
C ILE A 168 3.72 8.30 17.38
N GLU A 169 3.51 7.16 16.73
CA GLU A 169 3.42 7.15 15.26
C GLU A 169 2.19 7.97 14.81
N ARG A 170 2.37 8.88 13.85
CA ARG A 170 1.33 9.84 13.41
C ARG A 170 -0.03 9.21 13.05
N LYS A 171 -0.07 7.98 12.53
CA LYS A 171 -1.25 7.18 12.18
C LYS A 171 -1.87 6.48 13.39
N SER A 172 -1.12 6.29 14.47
CA SER A 172 -1.66 5.79 15.73
C SER A 172 -2.52 6.85 16.45
N LEU A 173 -2.36 8.15 16.18
CA LEU A 173 -3.15 9.20 16.83
C LEU A 173 -4.67 9.04 16.71
N SER A 174 -5.16 8.54 15.57
CA SER A 174 -6.60 8.32 15.40
C SER A 174 -7.16 7.24 16.32
N LEU A 175 -6.30 6.35 16.83
CA LEU A 175 -6.67 5.31 17.79
C LEU A 175 -6.65 5.83 19.23
N ILE A 176 -5.67 6.68 19.55
CA ILE A 176 -5.42 7.18 20.91
C ILE A 176 -6.34 8.34 21.25
N ASN A 177 -6.76 9.12 20.24
CA ASN A 177 -7.55 10.34 20.43
C ASN A 177 -6.88 11.34 21.40
N ALA A 178 -5.55 11.46 21.31
CA ALA A 178 -4.73 12.38 22.09
C ALA A 178 -3.87 13.25 21.16
N ALA A 179 -3.28 14.31 21.71
CA ALA A 179 -2.37 15.23 21.02
C ALA A 179 -0.99 15.29 21.71
N ILE A 180 -0.03 15.94 21.04
CA ILE A 180 1.25 16.28 21.68
C ILE A 180 0.98 17.18 22.89
N GLY A 181 1.58 16.84 24.03
CA GLY A 181 1.37 17.50 25.31
C GLY A 181 0.40 16.76 26.23
N ASP A 182 -0.42 15.86 25.69
CA ASP A 182 -1.30 15.01 26.51
C ASP A 182 -0.52 13.86 27.15
N GLU A 183 -1.10 13.28 28.19
CA GLU A 183 -0.56 12.10 28.86
C GLU A 183 -1.33 10.85 28.47
N VAL A 184 -0.60 9.77 28.23
CA VAL A 184 -1.17 8.44 27.97
C VAL A 184 -0.88 7.50 29.12
N ARG A 185 -1.90 6.75 29.54
CA ARG A 185 -1.76 5.69 30.53
C ARG A 185 -1.58 4.35 29.85
N ILE A 186 -0.47 3.69 30.16
CA ILE A 186 -0.13 2.37 29.65
C ILE A 186 -0.11 1.35 30.78
N LYS A 187 -0.48 0.11 30.46
CA LYS A 187 -0.33 -1.08 31.28
C LYS A 187 0.79 -1.93 30.72
N LEU A 188 1.83 -2.10 31.52
CA LEU A 188 3.02 -2.87 31.19
C LEU A 188 2.78 -4.38 31.30
N PRO A 189 3.65 -5.23 30.70
CA PRO A 189 3.59 -6.69 30.85
C PRO A 189 3.64 -7.18 32.30
N ASN A 190 4.35 -6.45 33.17
CA ASN A 190 4.43 -6.74 34.61
C ASN A 190 3.13 -6.38 35.38
N GLY A 191 2.09 -5.90 34.68
CA GLY A 191 0.80 -5.53 35.25
C GLY A 191 0.74 -4.13 35.86
N ARG A 192 1.87 -3.41 35.93
CA ARG A 192 1.91 -2.03 36.45
C ARG A 192 1.37 -1.04 35.44
N PHE A 193 0.80 0.03 35.97
CA PHE A 193 0.36 1.17 35.18
C PHE A 193 1.41 2.27 35.25
N ARG A 194 1.66 2.91 34.11
CA ARG A 194 2.55 4.07 33.98
C ARG A 194 1.88 5.11 33.10
N THR A 195 2.17 6.37 33.38
CA THR A 195 1.69 7.50 32.59
C THR A 195 2.90 8.16 31.93
N LEU A 196 2.81 8.38 30.62
CA LEU A 196 3.86 8.99 29.83
C LEU A 196 3.27 10.18 29.05
N PRO A 197 3.89 11.38 29.10
CA PRO A 197 3.51 12.48 28.23
C PRO A 197 3.94 12.21 26.78
N ILE A 198 3.06 12.54 25.84
CA ILE A 198 3.36 12.53 24.40
C ILE A 198 4.15 13.81 24.09
N THR A 199 5.43 13.69 23.78
CA THR A 199 6.29 14.84 23.48
C THR A 199 6.49 15.10 22.00
N GLY A 200 6.15 14.11 21.16
CA GLY A 200 6.25 14.25 19.72
C GLY A 200 5.63 13.10 18.96
N LEU A 201 5.76 13.19 17.65
CA LEU A 201 5.23 12.25 16.68
C LEU A 201 6.34 11.76 15.78
N THR A 202 6.24 10.50 15.40
CA THR A 202 7.15 9.85 14.46
C THR A 202 6.43 9.49 13.18
N HIS A 203 7.23 9.27 12.14
CA HIS A 203 6.80 8.59 10.95
C HIS A 203 7.67 7.34 10.74
N ASP A 204 7.06 6.17 10.92
CA ASP A 204 7.69 4.88 10.62
C ASP A 204 6.94 4.20 9.48
N MET A 205 7.62 4.00 8.35
CA MET A 205 7.08 3.33 7.16
C MET A 205 7.13 1.79 7.26
N ASN A 206 7.88 1.26 8.23
CA ASN A 206 8.04 -0.18 8.45
C ASN A 206 6.89 -0.77 9.28
N GLN A 207 6.15 0.05 10.04
CA GLN A 207 4.97 -0.42 10.76
C GLN A 207 3.71 -0.42 9.89
N PRO A 208 2.84 -1.44 10.02
CA PRO A 208 1.54 -1.38 9.40
C PRO A 208 0.74 -0.21 9.99
N PRO A 209 0.01 0.56 9.16
CA PRO A 209 -0.83 1.64 9.66
C PRO A 209 -1.80 1.13 10.73
N THR A 210 -1.94 1.88 11.82
CA THR A 210 -2.82 1.50 12.94
C THR A 210 -4.27 1.29 12.52
N GLN A 211 -4.76 1.99 11.48
CA GLN A 211 -6.10 1.78 10.92
C GLN A 211 -6.30 0.39 10.31
N ILE A 212 -5.20 -0.31 9.95
CA ILE A 212 -5.20 -1.66 9.38
C ILE A 212 -4.91 -2.70 10.47
N SER A 213 -3.86 -2.49 11.29
CA SER A 213 -3.46 -3.46 12.30
C SER A 213 -4.33 -3.44 13.56
N GLY A 214 -4.98 -2.31 13.86
CA GLY A 214 -5.66 -2.07 15.13
C GLY A 214 -4.72 -1.79 16.31
N ILE A 215 -3.41 -1.81 16.09
CA ILE A 215 -2.37 -1.70 17.14
C ILE A 215 -1.71 -0.32 17.06
N GLY A 216 -1.55 0.32 18.21
CA GLY A 216 -0.79 1.58 18.33
C GLY A 216 0.72 1.34 18.39
N PHE A 217 1.51 2.26 17.84
CA PHE A 217 2.97 2.22 17.94
C PHE A 217 3.50 3.46 18.65
N GLY A 218 4.33 3.24 19.66
CA GLY A 218 5.02 4.27 20.40
C GLY A 218 6.52 4.03 20.46
N TYR A 219 7.31 5.08 20.59
CA TYR A 219 8.77 5.04 20.61
C TYR A 219 9.28 5.69 21.89
N ILE A 220 10.21 5.02 22.56
CA ILE A 220 10.81 5.47 23.82
C ILE A 220 12.33 5.29 23.79
N SER A 221 13.04 6.06 24.61
CA SER A 221 14.49 5.87 24.84
C SER A 221 14.79 4.68 25.75
N GLU A 222 16.02 4.17 25.70
CA GLU A 222 16.49 3.12 26.63
C GLU A 222 16.42 3.58 28.10
N GLU A 223 16.75 4.84 28.40
CA GLU A 223 16.60 5.42 29.73
C GLU A 223 15.15 5.35 30.25
N THR A 224 14.18 5.51 29.35
CA THR A 224 12.76 5.39 29.68
C THR A 224 12.39 3.92 29.92
N LEU A 225 12.96 2.98 29.16
CA LEU A 225 12.77 1.54 29.40
C LEU A 225 13.25 1.14 30.81
N ASP A 226 14.42 1.65 31.21
CA ASP A 226 14.99 1.42 32.54
C ASP A 226 14.09 2.01 33.65
N TRP A 227 13.55 3.21 33.45
CA TRP A 227 12.59 3.82 34.37
C TRP A 227 11.26 3.03 34.48
N LEU A 228 10.83 2.39 33.38
CA LEU A 228 9.68 1.49 33.39
C LEU A 228 9.97 0.17 34.15
N GLU A 229 11.22 -0.06 34.56
CA GLU A 229 11.73 -1.26 35.25
C GLU A 229 11.49 -2.52 34.41
N LEU A 230 11.75 -2.41 33.10
CA LEU A 230 11.66 -3.52 32.16
C LEU A 230 13.05 -4.05 31.80
N PRO A 231 13.18 -5.34 31.41
CA PRO A 231 14.49 -5.90 31.06
C PRO A 231 15.07 -5.23 29.82
N ALA A 232 16.30 -4.72 29.97
CA ALA A 232 17.14 -4.20 28.91
C ALA A 232 17.58 -5.29 27.92
N GLY A 233 18.23 -4.85 26.84
CA GLY A 233 18.68 -5.69 25.73
C GLY A 233 17.66 -5.82 24.61
N PHE A 234 18.10 -6.37 23.48
CA PHE A 234 17.33 -6.41 22.25
C PHE A 234 16.62 -7.75 22.07
N ASP A 235 15.38 -7.75 21.61
CA ASP A 235 14.65 -8.98 21.26
C ASP A 235 14.44 -9.12 19.76
N GLN A 236 14.86 -8.13 18.98
CA GLN A 236 14.86 -8.15 17.54
C GLN A 236 16.25 -7.81 17.01
N LEU A 237 16.68 -8.56 16.01
CA LEU A 237 17.86 -8.28 15.21
C LEU A 237 17.37 -7.95 13.79
N GLN A 238 17.57 -6.70 13.38
CA GLN A 238 17.23 -6.21 12.06
C GLN A 238 18.48 -6.15 11.22
N ILE A 239 18.45 -6.77 10.03
CA ILE A 239 19.64 -6.96 9.20
C ILE A 239 19.34 -6.46 7.80
N ARG A 240 20.30 -5.74 7.21
CA ARG A 240 20.33 -5.39 5.80
C ARG A 240 21.56 -6.02 5.16
N VAL A 241 21.35 -6.79 4.09
CA VAL A 241 22.46 -7.44 3.37
C VAL A 241 23.23 -6.45 2.50
N ASP A 242 24.50 -6.76 2.23
CA ASP A 242 25.31 -6.03 1.26
C ASP A 242 24.96 -6.42 -0.19
N GLY A 243 25.45 -5.62 -1.15
CA GLY A 243 25.27 -5.91 -2.57
C GLY A 243 23.82 -5.74 -3.04
N ASN A 244 23.29 -6.76 -3.73
CA ASN A 244 21.95 -6.70 -4.30
C ASN A 244 20.88 -7.08 -3.27
N THR A 245 20.23 -6.06 -2.70
CA THR A 245 19.13 -6.22 -1.73
C THR A 245 17.84 -6.79 -2.33
N THR A 246 17.84 -7.19 -3.60
CA THR A 246 16.71 -7.84 -4.29
C THR A 246 16.97 -9.28 -4.70
N ASP A 247 18.19 -9.76 -4.51
CA ASP A 247 18.52 -11.16 -4.76
C ASP A 247 18.09 -12.02 -3.56
N VAL A 248 16.97 -12.71 -3.72
CA VAL A 248 16.38 -13.56 -2.68
C VAL A 248 17.34 -14.67 -2.25
N ALA A 249 18.10 -15.27 -3.18
CA ALA A 249 19.00 -16.36 -2.83
C ALA A 249 20.18 -15.87 -1.97
N HIS A 250 20.75 -14.71 -2.31
CA HIS A 250 21.78 -14.06 -1.50
C HIS A 250 21.25 -13.69 -0.11
N ILE A 251 20.04 -13.11 -0.04
CA ILE A 251 19.41 -12.75 1.24
C ILE A 251 19.23 -13.99 2.11
N GLU A 252 18.63 -15.05 1.57
CA GLU A 252 18.39 -16.29 2.31
C GLU A 252 19.70 -16.93 2.80
N GLU A 253 20.77 -16.89 1.99
CA GLU A 253 22.08 -17.42 2.38
C GLU A 253 22.71 -16.63 3.54
N VAL A 254 22.68 -15.30 3.47
CA VAL A 254 23.21 -14.43 4.54
C VAL A 254 22.38 -14.60 5.81
N VAL A 255 21.05 -14.58 5.69
CA VAL A 255 20.12 -14.73 6.82
C VAL A 255 20.33 -16.07 7.50
N ALA A 256 20.45 -17.17 6.75
CA ALA A 256 20.73 -18.49 7.29
C ALA A 256 22.03 -18.53 8.13
N ARG A 257 23.10 -17.86 7.67
CA ARG A 257 24.35 -17.76 8.45
C ARG A 257 24.16 -17.00 9.77
N VAL A 258 23.41 -15.90 9.76
CA VAL A 258 23.15 -15.11 10.97
C VAL A 258 22.26 -15.89 11.93
N GLU A 259 21.26 -16.55 11.38
CA GLU A 259 20.37 -17.45 12.08
C GLU A 259 21.11 -18.60 12.79
N ASP A 260 22.05 -19.25 12.10
CA ASP A 260 22.92 -20.28 12.67
C ASP A 260 23.75 -19.72 13.84
N LYS A 261 24.21 -18.47 13.73
CA LYS A 261 24.98 -17.81 14.79
C LYS A 261 24.13 -17.52 16.02
N VAL A 262 22.88 -17.10 15.82
CA VAL A 262 21.91 -16.91 16.92
C VAL A 262 21.65 -18.25 17.64
N GLU A 263 21.43 -19.33 16.90
CA GLU A 263 21.21 -20.67 17.48
C GLU A 263 22.42 -21.21 18.25
N LYS A 264 23.62 -21.09 17.67
CA LYS A 264 24.88 -21.50 18.32
C LYS A 264 25.16 -20.73 19.61
N SER A 265 24.59 -19.54 19.77
CA SER A 265 24.66 -18.76 21.01
C SER A 265 23.73 -19.27 22.12
N GLY A 266 22.94 -20.31 21.85
CA GLY A 266 22.02 -20.94 22.81
C GLY A 266 20.68 -20.20 22.97
N ARG A 267 20.35 -19.26 22.08
CA ARG A 267 19.14 -18.45 22.15
C ARG A 267 18.01 -19.05 21.30
N VAL A 268 16.80 -19.07 21.86
CA VAL A 268 15.61 -19.59 21.18
C VAL A 268 15.03 -18.51 20.26
N LYS A 269 14.79 -18.85 19.00
CA LYS A 269 14.18 -17.96 18.00
C LYS A 269 12.65 -18.02 18.06
N PHE A 270 12.03 -16.86 17.85
CA PHE A 270 10.64 -16.75 17.38
C PHE A 270 10.68 -16.26 15.95
N ALA A 271 10.66 -17.18 14.98
CA ALA A 271 10.55 -16.80 13.58
C ALA A 271 9.11 -16.38 13.28
N LEU A 272 8.87 -15.07 13.13
CA LEU A 272 7.78 -14.62 12.26
C LEU A 272 8.34 -14.66 10.83
N PRO A 273 7.64 -15.27 9.86
CA PRO A 273 8.09 -15.29 8.48
C PRO A 273 8.08 -13.86 7.94
N THR A 274 9.21 -13.16 8.02
CA THR A 274 9.42 -11.94 7.24
C THR A 274 9.78 -12.41 5.83
N SER A 275 8.88 -12.16 4.88
CA SER A 275 9.09 -12.54 3.49
C SER A 275 10.35 -11.83 2.98
N PRO A 276 11.37 -12.54 2.47
CA PRO A 276 12.62 -11.95 1.97
C PRO A 276 12.44 -11.17 0.65
N ASN A 277 11.20 -10.85 0.26
CA ASN A 277 10.91 -10.27 -1.03
C ASN A 277 10.70 -8.75 -0.93
N PRO A 278 11.66 -7.91 -1.40
CA PRO A 278 11.52 -6.46 -1.41
C PRO A 278 10.44 -5.95 -2.37
N THR A 279 9.86 -6.81 -3.22
CA THR A 279 8.71 -6.43 -4.05
C THR A 279 7.39 -6.43 -3.28
N ASN A 280 7.35 -7.00 -2.06
CA ASN A 280 6.18 -7.04 -1.17
C ASN A 280 6.26 -5.90 -0.13
N THR A 281 6.18 -4.65 -0.60
CA THR A 281 5.87 -3.52 0.29
C THR A 281 4.56 -3.82 1.07
N PRO A 282 4.43 -3.44 2.35
CA PRO A 282 3.23 -3.70 3.15
C PRO A 282 1.87 -3.44 2.44
N PRO A 283 1.69 -2.40 1.60
CA PRO A 283 0.43 -2.22 0.86
C PRO A 283 0.08 -3.36 -0.11
N LYS A 284 1.05 -4.11 -0.66
CA LYS A 284 0.78 -5.22 -1.59
C LYS A 284 0.32 -6.50 -0.90
N ILE A 285 0.68 -6.69 0.37
CA ILE A 285 0.22 -7.85 1.16
C ILE A 285 -1.26 -7.68 1.54
N PHE A 286 -1.69 -6.44 1.77
CA PHE A 286 -3.08 -6.12 2.14
C PHE A 286 -4.03 -5.90 0.97
N CYS A 287 -3.52 -5.73 -0.26
CA CYS A 287 -4.35 -5.59 -1.45
C CYS A 287 -3.99 -6.69 -2.47
N PRO A 288 -4.61 -7.88 -2.40
CA PRO A 288 -4.42 -8.87 -3.45
C PRO A 288 -4.89 -8.27 -4.80
N PRO A 289 -4.20 -8.55 -5.92
CA PRO A 289 -4.52 -7.97 -7.23
C PRO A 289 -5.85 -8.46 -7.84
N SER A 290 -6.69 -9.15 -7.07
CA SER A 290 -7.97 -9.71 -7.51
C SER A 290 -9.15 -8.78 -7.20
N PHE A 291 -9.09 -7.51 -7.61
CA PHE A 291 -10.31 -6.76 -7.92
C PHE A 291 -10.64 -6.99 -9.39
N SER A 292 -11.21 -8.16 -9.67
CA SER A 292 -11.88 -8.45 -10.94
C SER A 292 -13.05 -7.48 -11.08
N PHE A 293 -12.81 -6.39 -11.80
CA PHE A 293 -13.72 -5.29 -12.14
C PHE A 293 -14.99 -5.72 -12.94
N TRP A 294 -15.22 -7.03 -13.11
CA TRP A 294 -16.24 -7.60 -13.99
C TRP A 294 -17.49 -8.15 -13.29
N ALA A 295 -17.51 -8.28 -11.97
CA ALA A 295 -18.63 -8.95 -11.29
C ALA A 295 -19.86 -8.07 -11.00
N CYS A 296 -19.82 -6.77 -11.27
CA CYS A 296 -20.88 -5.83 -10.83
C CYS A 296 -21.86 -5.37 -11.93
N TRP A 297 -21.94 -6.09 -13.06
CA TRP A 297 -22.89 -5.82 -14.14
C TRP A 297 -23.70 -7.07 -14.51
N ALA A 298 -24.52 -7.54 -13.58
CA ALA A 298 -25.63 -8.46 -13.88
C ALA A 298 -26.87 -8.03 -13.09
N PRO A 299 -27.87 -7.39 -13.72
CA PRO A 299 -29.17 -7.21 -13.11
C PRO A 299 -29.94 -8.54 -13.19
N SER A 300 -30.71 -8.83 -12.14
CA SER A 300 -31.69 -9.93 -11.99
C SER A 300 -31.17 -11.31 -11.54
N ARG A 301 -31.32 -11.57 -10.24
CA ARG A 301 -32.10 -12.71 -9.70
C ARG A 301 -32.33 -12.51 -8.19
N CYS A 302 -33.53 -12.05 -7.87
CA CYS A 302 -34.09 -12.16 -6.53
C CYS A 302 -34.48 -13.62 -6.23
N PHE A 303 -34.38 -13.97 -4.94
CA PHE A 303 -35.26 -14.88 -4.20
C PHE A 303 -35.27 -16.38 -4.56
N SER A 304 -34.73 -17.22 -3.66
CA SER A 304 -35.52 -18.23 -2.89
C SER A 304 -34.61 -19.09 -1.99
N ALA A 305 -35.25 -19.75 -1.02
CA ALA A 305 -34.78 -20.72 -0.01
C ALA A 305 -34.26 -20.10 1.30
N ALA A 306 -35.10 -19.86 2.31
CA ALA A 306 -35.88 -20.78 3.15
C ALA A 306 -35.09 -21.38 4.33
N SER A 307 -35.54 -20.96 5.52
CA SER A 307 -35.44 -21.56 6.86
C SER A 307 -34.87 -22.98 7.00
N SER A 308 -33.86 -23.12 7.86
CA SER A 308 -33.86 -24.19 8.86
C SER A 308 -33.05 -23.76 10.10
N SER A 309 -33.76 -23.77 11.23
CA SER A 309 -33.26 -23.60 12.58
C SER A 309 -32.55 -24.86 13.07
N SER A 310 -31.37 -24.73 13.66
CA SER A 310 -30.81 -25.75 14.56
C SER A 310 -30.20 -25.07 15.78
N THR A 311 -30.80 -25.37 16.93
CA THR A 311 -30.44 -25.01 18.31
C THR A 311 -29.07 -25.57 18.74
N PRO A 312 -28.39 -24.97 19.74
CA PRO A 312 -27.18 -25.51 20.34
C PRO A 312 -27.49 -26.36 21.59
N SER A 313 -26.84 -27.51 21.74
CA SER A 313 -26.86 -28.32 22.96
C SER A 313 -25.53 -28.22 23.72
N THR A 314 -25.60 -27.73 24.96
CA THR A 314 -24.61 -27.88 26.03
C THR A 314 -24.54 -29.33 26.53
N PRO A 315 -23.42 -29.77 27.15
CA PRO A 315 -23.48 -30.85 28.12
C PRO A 315 -22.98 -30.42 29.50
N SER A 316 -23.79 -30.72 30.52
CA SER A 316 -23.45 -30.66 31.94
C SER A 316 -23.24 -32.06 32.51
N SER A 317 -22.11 -32.24 33.21
CA SER A 317 -21.91 -32.96 34.47
C SER A 317 -22.30 -34.46 34.64
N ASN A 318 -21.27 -35.19 35.09
CA ASN A 318 -21.21 -36.08 36.27
C ASN A 318 -21.60 -37.57 36.23
N SER A 319 -20.54 -38.37 36.42
CA SER A 319 -20.34 -39.41 37.46
C SER A 319 -21.10 -40.73 37.39
N ARG A 320 -20.38 -41.85 37.23
CA ARG A 320 -20.06 -42.86 38.29
C ARG A 320 -19.45 -44.15 37.74
N CYS A 321 -18.52 -44.71 38.54
CA CYS A 321 -18.15 -46.13 38.73
C CYS A 321 -17.67 -46.95 37.51
N GLY A 322 -16.57 -47.71 37.53
CA GLY A 322 -15.61 -48.12 38.56
C GLY A 322 -14.97 -49.47 38.15
N LYS A 323 -13.72 -49.72 38.59
CA LYS A 323 -12.97 -51.01 38.61
C LYS A 323 -12.55 -51.60 37.23
N SER A 324 -11.45 -52.33 37.03
CA SER A 324 -10.20 -52.68 37.74
C SER A 324 -9.40 -53.60 36.79
N ALA A 325 -8.07 -53.64 36.95
CA ALA A 325 -7.14 -54.67 36.43
C ALA A 325 -6.93 -54.67 34.90
N SER A 326 -5.72 -54.79 34.34
CA SER A 326 -4.42 -55.25 34.84
C SER A 326 -3.29 -54.43 34.21
#